data_AF-A0A2T2RMR1-F1
#
_entry.id   AF-A0A2T2RMR1-F1
#
_cell.length_a   1.000
_cell.length_b   1.000
_cell.length_c   1.000
_cell.angle_alpha   90.00
_cell.angle_beta   90.00
_cell.angle_gamma   90.00
#
_symmetry.space_group_name_H-M   'P 1'
#
loop_
_entity.id
_entity.type
_entity.pdbx_description
1 polymer ?
#
loop_
_entity_poly.entity_id
_entity_poly.type
_entity_poly.pdbx_seq_one_letter_code
_entity_poly.pdbx_strand_id
1 'polypeptide(L)'
;MSRCSCCGVYAISVLKTVVMVMDAFRSPPYFSAALIVISISCSEGTGNSLRFLAELTNFTPPVPVVVLTAEESLMDRVEIASLGGQGFLHKPISPKQVLETVTQVLEQSRPAETKVMIVDEDREILARLRVLLEPWGLRVTTLDNPKQFWEMLAASSPDLLVLDVEMPEVSGIELCQVVRSDLHWGGLPIIFLSNRTDANVSNQVFAVGADDLLSKPTVES
;
A
#
# COMPACT_ATOMS: atom_id res chain seq x y z
N MET A 1 15.53 -0.40 9.18
CA MET A 1 15.15 -1.00 10.47
C MET A 1 14.70 -2.43 10.20
N SER A 2 15.59 -3.41 10.26
CA SER A 2 15.21 -4.83 10.13
C SER A 2 14.73 -5.38 11.48
N ARG A 3 13.62 -6.14 11.47
CA ARG A 3 13.03 -6.75 12.67
C ARG A 3 13.80 -8.00 13.09
N CYS A 4 14.04 -8.15 14.38
CA CYS A 4 14.32 -9.43 15.02
C CYS A 4 13.01 -9.95 15.65
N SER A 5 12.55 -11.13 15.23
CA SER A 5 11.21 -11.68 15.47
C SER A 5 10.90 -12.03 16.94
N CYS A 6 11.83 -11.83 17.88
CA CYS A 6 11.67 -12.25 19.28
C CYS A 6 11.49 -11.12 20.31
N CYS A 7 11.81 -9.84 20.03
CA CYS A 7 11.95 -8.86 21.13
C CYS A 7 11.40 -7.43 20.92
N GLY A 8 10.76 -7.08 19.79
CA GLY A 8 10.28 -5.69 19.59
C GLY A 8 11.40 -4.62 19.56
N VAL A 9 12.66 -5.04 19.46
CA VAL A 9 13.82 -4.16 19.38
C VAL A 9 13.96 -3.66 17.95
N TYR A 10 13.80 -2.34 17.75
CA TYR A 10 14.07 -1.69 16.47
C TYR A 10 15.57 -1.45 16.31
N ALA A 11 16.16 -1.95 15.22
CA ALA A 11 17.54 -1.62 14.86
C ALA A 11 17.59 -0.21 14.28
N ILE A 12 18.21 0.73 15.00
CA ILE A 12 18.38 2.12 14.57
C ILE A 12 19.63 2.24 13.70
N SER A 13 19.46 2.79 12.49
CA SER A 13 20.57 3.17 11.62
C SER A 13 20.56 4.68 11.44
N VAL A 14 21.71 5.32 11.70
CA VAL A 14 21.86 6.77 11.57
C VAL A 14 22.63 7.06 10.29
N LEU A 15 21.96 7.69 9.34
CA LEU A 15 22.55 8.13 8.06
C LEU A 15 22.69 9.64 8.08
N LYS A 16 23.86 10.15 7.69
CA LYS A 16 24.22 11.57 7.84
C LYS A 16 24.01 12.40 6.58
N THR A 17 23.83 11.77 5.41
CA THR A 17 23.69 12.46 4.14
C THR A 17 22.55 11.88 3.31
N VAL A 18 21.93 12.71 2.49
CA VAL A 18 20.87 12.32 1.54
C VAL A 18 21.33 11.17 0.63
N VAL A 19 22.58 11.22 0.16
CA VAL A 19 23.19 10.19 -0.68
C VAL A 19 23.24 8.84 0.04
N MET A 20 23.67 8.82 1.31
CA MET A 20 23.68 7.57 2.10
C MET A 20 22.27 6.99 2.31
N VAL A 21 21.25 7.85 2.44
CA VAL A 21 19.86 7.39 2.55
C VAL A 21 19.39 6.79 1.24
N MET A 22 19.57 7.50 0.12
CA MET A 22 19.21 7.02 -1.21
C MET A 22 19.93 5.71 -1.56
N ASP A 23 21.23 5.61 -1.30
CA ASP A 23 22.02 4.41 -1.56
C ASP A 23 21.55 3.23 -0.69
N ALA A 24 21.20 3.47 0.58
CA ALA A 24 20.67 2.41 1.45
C ALA A 24 19.34 1.83 0.91
N PHE A 25 18.45 2.66 0.36
CA PHE A 25 17.19 2.19 -0.23
C PHE A 25 17.36 1.60 -1.64
N ARG A 26 18.40 1.99 -2.39
CA ARG A 26 18.60 1.60 -3.81
C ARG A 26 19.63 0.47 -4.03
N SER A 27 20.48 0.15 -3.05
CA SER A 27 21.54 -0.86 -3.20
C SER A 27 21.28 -2.13 -2.38
N PRO A 28 21.65 -3.33 -2.89
CA PRO A 28 21.55 -4.57 -2.12
C PRO A 28 22.51 -4.59 -0.92
N PRO A 29 22.10 -5.14 0.24
CA PRO A 29 20.79 -5.71 0.53
C PRO A 29 19.76 -4.60 0.75
N TYR A 30 18.65 -4.64 -0.02
CA TYR A 30 17.59 -3.63 0.01
C TYR A 30 17.20 -3.30 1.45
N PHE A 31 17.54 -2.08 1.89
CA PHE A 31 17.32 -1.69 3.27
C PHE A 31 15.82 -1.49 3.49
N SER A 32 15.17 -2.41 4.20
CA SER A 32 13.80 -2.23 4.65
C SER A 32 13.78 -1.35 5.91
N ALA A 33 13.13 -0.20 5.82
CA ALA A 33 12.88 0.69 6.94
C ALA A 33 11.39 0.69 7.28
N ALA A 34 11.07 0.58 8.56
CA ALA A 34 9.69 0.70 9.03
C ALA A 34 9.26 2.16 9.22
N LEU A 35 10.23 3.06 9.42
CA LEU A 35 10.01 4.51 9.61
C LEU A 35 11.33 5.25 9.36
N ILE A 36 11.23 6.48 8.84
CA ILE A 36 12.35 7.40 8.67
C ILE A 36 12.12 8.61 9.56
N VAL A 37 13.15 9.00 10.34
CA VAL A 37 13.17 10.27 11.05
C VAL A 37 14.19 11.18 10.39
N ILE A 38 13.76 12.34 9.89
CA ILE A 38 14.62 13.29 9.19
C ILE A 38 14.61 14.65 9.87
N SER A 39 15.78 15.26 10.04
CA SER A 39 15.87 16.67 10.43
C SER A 39 15.89 17.55 9.19
N ILE A 40 14.91 18.43 9.05
CA ILE A 40 14.88 19.45 7.99
C ILE A 40 15.17 20.81 8.64
N SER A 41 16.18 21.51 8.13
CA SER A 41 16.42 22.92 8.41
C SER A 41 15.84 23.74 7.27
N CYS A 42 14.69 24.38 7.48
CA CYS A 42 14.02 25.21 6.47
C CYS A 42 14.77 26.53 6.17
N SER A 43 15.83 26.84 6.93
CA SER A 43 16.54 28.12 6.89
C SER A 43 17.52 28.32 5.72
N GLU A 44 17.78 27.31 4.89
CA GLU A 44 18.66 27.43 3.71
C GLU A 44 18.00 26.81 2.46
N GLY A 45 17.30 27.64 1.67
CA GLY A 45 16.86 27.28 0.32
C GLY A 45 15.88 26.11 0.29
N THR A 46 14.60 26.43 0.50
CA THR A 46 13.38 25.60 0.51
C THR A 46 13.26 24.50 -0.57
N GLY A 47 14.10 24.46 -1.61
CA GLY A 47 13.99 23.47 -2.67
C GLY A 47 14.54 22.08 -2.33
N ASN A 48 15.69 21.96 -1.66
CA ASN A 48 16.43 20.68 -1.67
C ASN A 48 15.95 19.68 -0.61
N SER A 49 15.68 20.13 0.61
CA SER A 49 15.24 19.23 1.69
C SER A 49 13.81 18.73 1.50
N LEU A 50 12.95 19.55 0.91
CA LEU A 50 11.57 19.18 0.60
C LEU A 50 11.47 18.25 -0.61
N ARG A 51 12.30 18.46 -1.64
CA ARG A 51 12.46 17.48 -2.73
C ARG A 51 12.90 16.13 -2.21
N PHE A 52 13.83 16.11 -1.26
CA PHE A 52 14.24 14.86 -0.65
C PHE A 52 13.10 14.16 0.10
N LEU A 53 12.25 14.91 0.83
CA LEU A 53 11.07 14.31 1.46
C LEU A 53 10.12 13.72 0.41
N ALA A 54 9.88 14.41 -0.70
CA ALA A 54 9.07 13.90 -1.81
C ALA A 54 9.67 12.64 -2.46
N GLU A 55 11.00 12.55 -2.57
CA GLU A 55 11.69 11.35 -3.04
C GLU A 55 11.56 10.18 -2.07
N LEU A 56 11.60 10.43 -0.75
CA LEU A 56 11.43 9.40 0.26
C LEU A 56 10.01 8.82 0.26
N THR A 57 8.99 9.65 0.08
CA THR A 57 7.59 9.20 0.03
C THR A 57 7.24 8.44 -1.23
N ASN A 58 8.02 8.61 -2.29
CA ASN A 58 7.87 7.87 -3.56
C ASN A 58 8.51 6.46 -3.52
N PHE A 59 9.15 6.07 -2.42
CA PHE A 59 9.62 4.69 -2.28
C PHE A 59 8.44 3.72 -2.23
N THR A 60 8.63 2.58 -2.87
CA THR A 60 7.68 1.48 -2.91
C THR A 60 8.31 0.26 -2.22
N PRO A 61 7.76 -0.25 -1.10
CA PRO A 61 6.55 0.23 -0.42
C PRO A 61 6.74 1.58 0.31
N PRO A 62 5.67 2.36 0.52
CA PRO A 62 5.75 3.66 1.18
C PRO A 62 6.24 3.51 2.62
N VAL A 63 7.29 4.26 2.96
CA VAL A 63 7.85 4.28 4.31
C VAL A 63 7.40 5.57 5.01
N PRO A 64 6.80 5.49 6.22
CA PRO A 64 6.37 6.68 6.93
C PRO A 64 7.58 7.55 7.33
N VAL A 65 7.43 8.86 7.12
CA VAL A 65 8.48 9.87 7.39
C VAL A 65 8.02 10.81 8.51
N VAL A 66 8.82 10.90 9.57
CA VAL A 66 8.66 11.87 10.66
C VAL A 66 9.69 12.97 10.52
N VAL A 67 9.24 14.22 10.52
CA VAL A 67 10.10 15.39 10.33
C VAL A 67 10.41 16.06 11.66
N LEU A 68 11.70 16.29 11.90
CA LEU A 68 12.23 17.11 12.98
C LEU A 68 12.47 18.52 12.44
N THR A 69 11.82 19.52 13.01
CA THR A 69 11.97 20.93 12.61
C THR A 69 12.33 21.82 13.80
N ALA A 70 13.09 22.89 13.53
CA ALA A 70 13.38 23.94 14.51
C ALA A 70 12.35 25.08 14.46
N GLU A 71 11.50 25.14 13.43
CA GLU A 71 10.52 26.20 13.23
C GLU A 71 9.10 25.66 13.46
N GLU A 72 8.22 26.48 14.07
CA GLU A 72 6.80 26.16 14.31
C GLU A 72 5.86 26.91 13.36
N SER A 73 6.32 27.24 12.15
CA SER A 73 5.47 27.88 11.16
C SER A 73 4.36 26.93 10.70
N LEU A 74 3.13 27.44 10.62
CA LEU A 74 2.02 26.73 10.00
C LEU A 74 2.32 26.39 8.53
N MET A 75 3.01 27.29 7.82
CA MET A 75 3.31 27.11 6.39
C MET A 75 4.20 25.89 6.16
N ASP A 76 5.22 25.70 6.99
CA ASP A 76 6.11 24.54 6.90
C ASP A 76 5.36 23.24 7.17
N ARG A 77 4.42 23.26 8.13
CA ARG A 77 3.58 22.09 8.43
C ARG A 77 2.70 21.72 7.25
N VAL A 78 2.10 22.71 6.60
CA VAL A 78 1.28 22.51 5.40
C VAL A 78 2.13 21.94 4.27
N GLU A 79 3.32 22.51 4.04
CA GLU A 79 4.20 22.08 2.96
C GLU A 79 4.70 20.63 3.18
N ILE A 80 5.19 20.30 4.37
CA ILE A 80 5.64 18.94 4.72
C ILE A 80 4.48 17.93 4.66
N ALA A 81 3.29 18.30 5.15
CA ALA A 81 2.12 17.43 5.09
C ALA A 81 1.69 17.17 3.63
N SER A 82 1.74 18.18 2.77
CA SER A 82 1.41 18.05 1.34
C SER A 82 2.35 17.11 0.59
N LEU A 83 3.56 16.92 1.11
CA LEU A 83 4.59 16.04 0.56
C LEU A 83 4.58 14.65 1.21
N GLY A 84 3.63 14.33 2.11
CA GLY A 84 3.45 13.00 2.69
C GLY A 84 4.17 12.76 4.03
N GLY A 85 4.65 13.80 4.72
CA GLY A 85 5.15 13.68 6.08
C GLY A 85 4.04 13.29 7.06
N GLN A 86 4.26 12.24 7.86
CA GLN A 86 3.23 11.65 8.74
C GLN A 86 3.38 12.05 10.22
N GLY A 87 4.42 12.81 10.58
CA GLY A 87 4.61 13.28 11.95
C GLY A 87 5.59 14.44 12.06
N PHE A 88 5.43 15.25 13.11
CA PHE A 88 6.24 16.45 13.36
C PHE A 88 6.78 16.47 14.78
N LEU A 89 8.07 16.76 14.90
CA LEU A 89 8.74 16.94 16.19
C LEU A 89 9.47 18.28 16.19
N HIS A 90 9.12 19.15 17.13
CA HIS A 90 9.75 20.46 17.29
C HIS A 90 10.92 20.40 18.28
N LYS A 91 12.01 21.11 17.98
CA LYS A 91 13.20 21.20 18.83
C LYS A 91 13.05 22.29 19.91
N PRO A 92 13.46 22.05 21.17
CA PRO A 92 14.17 20.87 21.66
C PRO A 92 13.24 19.65 21.85
N ILE A 93 13.69 18.49 21.36
CA ILE A 93 12.89 17.25 21.39
C ILE A 93 13.38 16.39 22.56
N SER A 94 12.47 15.96 23.42
CA SER A 94 12.78 14.96 24.45
C SER A 94 12.75 13.53 23.87
N PRO A 95 13.56 12.60 24.38
CA PRO A 95 13.51 11.18 23.97
C PRO A 95 12.10 10.58 24.07
N LYS A 96 11.31 11.03 25.06
CA LYS A 96 9.92 10.60 25.25
C LYS A 96 9.03 11.02 24.08
N GLN A 97 9.10 12.28 23.65
CA GLN A 97 8.33 12.77 22.50
C GLN A 97 8.69 12.04 21.20
N VAL A 98 9.98 11.74 20.99
CA VAL A 98 10.40 10.91 19.85
C VAL A 98 9.73 9.54 19.91
N LEU A 99 9.80 8.88 21.06
CA LEU A 99 9.27 7.53 21.22
C LEU A 99 7.75 7.48 21.06
N GLU A 100 7.02 8.45 21.62
CA GLU A 100 5.57 8.58 21.47
C GLU A 100 5.18 8.77 20.01
N THR A 101 5.84 9.71 19.31
CA THR A 101 5.54 10.01 17.90
C THR A 101 5.89 8.83 17.00
N VAL A 102 7.05 8.20 17.21
CA VAL A 102 7.48 7.04 16.42
C VAL A 102 6.53 5.86 16.65
N THR A 103 6.15 5.59 17.89
CA THR A 103 5.19 4.52 18.20
C THR A 103 3.85 4.79 17.53
N GLN A 104 3.31 6.00 17.66
CA GLN A 104 2.05 6.39 17.07
C GLN A 104 2.05 6.28 15.54
N VAL A 105 3.10 6.80 14.88
CA VAL A 105 3.22 6.69 13.42
C VAL A 105 3.38 5.23 13.01
N LEU A 106 4.21 4.44 13.69
CA LEU A 106 4.33 3.00 13.37
C LEU A 106 3.02 2.23 13.56
N GLU A 107 2.15 2.63 14.49
CA GLU A 107 0.84 2.01 14.68
C GLU A 107 -0.16 2.44 13.59
N GLN A 108 -0.15 3.71 13.21
CA GLN A 108 -1.02 4.26 12.15
C GLN A 108 -0.58 3.81 10.75
N SER A 109 0.72 3.65 10.54
CA SER A 109 1.31 3.22 9.28
C SER A 109 1.50 1.70 9.21
N ARG A 110 1.12 0.93 10.24
CA ARG A 110 0.96 -0.52 10.07
C ARG A 110 -0.16 -0.68 9.05
N PRO A 111 0.12 -1.22 7.85
CA PRO A 111 -0.98 -1.75 7.06
C PRO A 111 -1.64 -2.78 7.97
N ALA A 112 -2.94 -2.63 8.25
CA ALA A 112 -3.71 -3.82 8.54
C ALA A 112 -3.37 -4.79 7.42
N GLU A 113 -2.97 -6.02 7.74
CA GLU A 113 -2.56 -7.04 6.75
C GLU A 113 -3.74 -7.24 5.79
N THR A 114 -3.76 -6.44 4.73
CA THR A 114 -4.96 -6.21 3.92
C THR A 114 -5.11 -7.44 3.07
N LYS A 115 -6.23 -8.13 3.26
CA LYS A 115 -6.49 -9.40 2.61
C LYS A 115 -7.12 -9.15 1.26
N VAL A 116 -6.47 -9.63 0.22
CA VAL A 116 -6.99 -9.52 -1.15
C VAL A 116 -7.32 -10.91 -1.63
N MET A 117 -8.54 -11.11 -2.12
CA MET A 117 -8.94 -12.33 -2.82
C MET A 117 -8.98 -12.05 -4.32
N ILE A 118 -8.35 -12.89 -5.12
CA ILE A 118 -8.28 -12.77 -6.58
C ILE A 118 -8.89 -14.02 -7.20
N VAL A 119 -9.85 -13.84 -8.10
CA VAL A 119 -10.55 -14.92 -8.82
C VAL A 119 -10.28 -14.78 -10.31
N ASP A 120 -9.58 -15.76 -10.88
CA ASP A 120 -9.24 -15.81 -12.30
C ASP A 120 -8.91 -17.26 -12.66
N GLU A 121 -9.46 -17.80 -13.74
CA GLU A 121 -9.16 -19.17 -14.17
C GLU A 121 -7.74 -19.32 -14.76
N ASP A 122 -7.07 -18.20 -15.08
CA ASP A 122 -5.68 -18.17 -15.51
C ASP A 122 -4.71 -18.20 -14.31
N ARG A 123 -4.14 -19.38 -14.07
CA ARG A 123 -3.14 -19.61 -13.01
C ARG A 123 -1.87 -18.77 -13.17
N GLU A 124 -1.48 -18.40 -14.40
CA GLU A 124 -0.30 -17.55 -14.62
C GLU A 124 -0.57 -16.12 -14.15
N ILE A 125 -1.76 -15.59 -14.43
CA ILE A 125 -2.19 -14.26 -13.93
C ILE A 125 -2.24 -14.28 -12.40
N LEU A 126 -2.85 -15.30 -11.80
CA LEU A 126 -2.91 -15.44 -10.34
C LEU A 126 -1.50 -15.45 -9.71
N ALA A 127 -0.57 -16.22 -10.27
CA ALA A 127 0.81 -16.30 -9.77
C ALA A 127 1.53 -14.95 -9.90
N ARG A 128 1.37 -14.25 -11.02
CA ARG A 128 1.95 -12.91 -11.24
C ARG A 128 1.40 -11.89 -10.26
N LEU A 129 0.09 -11.80 -10.10
CA LEU A 129 -0.54 -10.85 -9.19
C LEU A 129 -0.13 -11.10 -7.75
N ARG A 130 0.00 -12.37 -7.33
CA ARG A 130 0.54 -12.71 -6.02
C ARG A 130 1.95 -12.14 -5.81
N VAL A 131 2.86 -12.39 -6.75
CA VAL A 131 4.25 -11.89 -6.69
C VAL A 131 4.30 -10.35 -6.71
N LEU A 132 3.39 -9.71 -7.43
CA LEU A 132 3.33 -8.25 -7.52
C LEU A 132 2.77 -7.59 -6.26
N LEU A 133 1.80 -8.23 -5.59
CA LEU A 133 1.03 -7.63 -4.49
C LEU A 133 1.57 -7.98 -3.10
N GLU A 134 2.09 -9.19 -2.87
CA GLU A 134 2.65 -9.59 -1.57
C GLU A 134 3.77 -8.68 -1.04
N PRO A 135 4.70 -8.16 -1.87
CA PRO A 135 5.73 -7.21 -1.42
C PRO A 135 5.18 -5.91 -0.84
N TRP A 136 3.92 -5.57 -1.13
CA TRP A 136 3.23 -4.40 -0.58
C TRP A 136 2.61 -4.67 0.80
N GLY A 137 2.86 -5.85 1.39
CA GLY A 137 2.29 -6.24 2.68
C GLY A 137 0.84 -6.71 2.58
N LEU A 138 0.36 -7.01 1.35
CA LEU A 138 -0.96 -7.57 1.11
C LEU A 138 -0.95 -9.08 1.30
N ARG A 139 -1.97 -9.61 1.96
CA ARG A 139 -2.17 -11.06 2.08
C ARG A 139 -3.06 -11.55 0.95
N VAL A 140 -2.45 -12.15 -0.06
CA VAL A 140 -3.15 -12.55 -1.27
C VAL A 140 -3.67 -14.00 -1.18
N THR A 141 -4.98 -14.15 -1.39
CA THR A 141 -5.67 -15.43 -1.58
C THR A 141 -6.09 -15.53 -3.05
N THR A 142 -5.68 -16.59 -3.75
CA THR A 142 -6.00 -16.78 -5.17
C THR A 142 -6.97 -17.93 -5.34
N LEU A 143 -7.91 -17.81 -6.28
CA LEU A 143 -8.90 -18.83 -6.61
C LEU A 143 -9.00 -19.01 -8.12
N ASP A 144 -8.68 -20.22 -8.61
CA ASP A 144 -8.73 -20.59 -10.03
C ASP A 144 -10.02 -21.32 -10.44
N ASN A 145 -10.90 -21.61 -9.47
CA ASN A 145 -12.16 -22.30 -9.70
C ASN A 145 -13.34 -21.50 -9.11
N PRO A 146 -14.12 -20.81 -9.96
CA PRO A 146 -15.26 -19.99 -9.52
C PRO A 146 -16.33 -20.76 -8.72
N LYS A 147 -16.45 -22.09 -8.87
CA LYS A 147 -17.43 -22.89 -8.11
C LYS A 147 -17.15 -22.91 -6.60
N GLN A 148 -15.90 -22.70 -6.20
CA GLN A 148 -15.49 -22.66 -4.79
C GLN A 148 -15.55 -21.23 -4.20
N PHE A 149 -16.05 -20.27 -4.98
CA PHE A 149 -16.02 -18.84 -4.64
C PHE A 149 -16.60 -18.54 -3.28
N TRP A 150 -17.83 -18.99 -2.99
CA TRP A 150 -18.52 -18.61 -1.76
C TRP A 150 -17.85 -19.15 -0.50
N GLU A 151 -17.41 -20.42 -0.56
CA GLU A 151 -16.66 -21.05 0.54
C GLU A 151 -15.35 -20.31 0.80
N MET A 152 -14.63 -19.95 -0.27
CA MET A 152 -13.36 -19.27 -0.14
C MET A 152 -13.51 -17.81 0.31
N LEU A 153 -14.55 -17.11 -0.15
CA LEU A 153 -14.87 -15.75 0.27
C LEU A 153 -15.12 -15.71 1.78
N ALA A 154 -15.97 -16.63 2.28
CA ALA A 154 -16.28 -16.73 3.70
C ALA A 154 -15.06 -17.12 4.56
N ALA A 155 -14.24 -18.05 4.10
CA ALA A 155 -13.08 -18.53 4.84
C ALA A 155 -11.91 -17.53 4.86
N SER A 156 -11.69 -16.80 3.76
CA SER A 156 -10.60 -15.81 3.67
C SER A 156 -10.98 -14.47 4.27
N SER A 157 -12.27 -14.10 4.22
CA SER A 157 -12.81 -12.82 4.66
C SER A 157 -11.97 -11.63 4.17
N PRO A 158 -11.89 -11.43 2.85
CA PRO A 158 -11.00 -10.43 2.26
C PRO A 158 -11.52 -9.01 2.52
N ASP A 159 -10.60 -8.05 2.47
CA ASP A 159 -10.88 -6.61 2.50
C ASP A 159 -11.06 -6.03 1.09
N LEU A 160 -10.64 -6.77 0.06
CA LEU A 160 -10.77 -6.43 -1.36
C LEU A 160 -10.95 -7.71 -2.18
N LEU A 161 -11.92 -7.69 -3.10
CA LEU A 161 -12.15 -8.73 -4.08
C LEU A 161 -11.73 -8.27 -5.48
N VAL A 162 -10.95 -9.09 -6.16
CA VAL A 162 -10.53 -8.89 -7.55
C VAL A 162 -11.10 -10.01 -8.40
N LEU A 163 -11.87 -9.66 -9.43
CA LEU A 163 -12.58 -10.63 -10.28
C LEU A 163 -12.13 -10.49 -11.73
N ASP A 164 -11.87 -11.61 -12.40
CA ASP A 164 -11.88 -11.64 -13.86
C ASP A 164 -13.29 -11.37 -14.40
N VAL A 165 -13.40 -10.59 -15.47
CA VAL A 165 -14.68 -10.35 -16.13
C VAL A 165 -15.19 -11.62 -16.82
N GLU A 166 -14.32 -12.28 -17.59
CA GLU A 166 -14.69 -13.33 -18.53
C GLU A 166 -14.28 -14.72 -18.02
N MET A 167 -15.23 -15.44 -17.41
CA MET A 167 -15.04 -16.83 -16.99
C MET A 167 -16.14 -17.72 -17.59
N PRO A 168 -15.85 -18.95 -18.07
CA PRO A 168 -16.78 -19.76 -18.85
C PRO A 168 -17.94 -20.35 -18.05
N GLU A 169 -17.73 -20.72 -16.80
CA GLU A 169 -18.76 -21.39 -15.99
C GLU A 169 -19.65 -20.41 -15.22
N VAL A 170 -19.03 -19.44 -14.56
CA VAL A 170 -19.70 -18.36 -13.82
C VAL A 170 -18.89 -17.11 -14.06
N SER A 171 -19.49 -16.10 -14.70
CA SER A 171 -18.78 -14.86 -15.00
C SER A 171 -18.51 -14.06 -13.74
N GLY A 172 -17.46 -13.22 -13.74
CA GLY A 172 -17.21 -12.34 -12.60
C GLY A 172 -18.33 -11.32 -12.39
N ILE A 173 -19.04 -10.95 -13.47
CA ILE A 173 -20.21 -10.06 -13.40
C ILE A 173 -21.32 -10.71 -12.55
N GLU A 174 -21.61 -12.00 -12.79
CA GLU A 174 -22.59 -12.75 -11.99
C GLU A 174 -22.12 -12.90 -10.54
N LEU A 175 -20.84 -13.19 -10.30
CA LEU A 175 -20.29 -13.24 -8.93
C LEU A 175 -20.44 -11.90 -8.21
N CYS A 176 -20.16 -10.79 -8.88
CA CYS A 176 -20.32 -9.45 -8.33
C CYS A 176 -21.78 -9.18 -7.93
N GLN A 177 -22.75 -9.51 -8.78
CA GLN A 177 -24.17 -9.38 -8.44
C GLN A 177 -24.56 -10.19 -7.21
N VAL A 178 -24.04 -11.42 -7.08
CA VAL A 178 -24.27 -12.27 -5.90
C VAL A 178 -23.69 -11.61 -4.65
N VAL A 179 -22.45 -11.12 -4.70
CA VAL A 179 -21.80 -10.41 -3.58
C VAL A 179 -22.57 -9.16 -3.18
N ARG A 180 -23.01 -8.34 -4.14
CA ARG A 180 -23.78 -7.11 -3.90
C ARG A 180 -25.18 -7.36 -3.34
N SER A 181 -25.74 -8.55 -3.59
CA SER A 181 -27.05 -8.94 -3.06
C SER A 181 -26.98 -9.49 -1.62
N ASP A 182 -25.78 -9.73 -1.10
CA ASP A 182 -25.57 -10.26 0.24
C ASP A 182 -25.45 -9.14 1.30
N LEU A 183 -26.12 -9.31 2.44
CA LEU A 183 -26.14 -8.29 3.50
C LEU A 183 -24.80 -8.13 4.21
N HIS A 184 -23.96 -9.16 4.23
CA HIS A 184 -22.65 -9.13 4.87
C HIS A 184 -21.57 -8.61 3.91
N TRP A 185 -21.60 -9.06 2.66
CA TRP A 185 -20.57 -8.74 1.67
C TRP A 185 -20.92 -7.56 0.73
N GLY A 186 -22.12 -7.01 0.79
CA GLY A 186 -22.57 -5.97 -0.13
C GLY A 186 -21.70 -4.70 -0.16
N GLY A 187 -20.95 -4.42 0.91
CA GLY A 187 -19.98 -3.32 1.01
C GLY A 187 -18.52 -3.68 0.71
N LEU A 188 -18.22 -4.94 0.37
CA LEU A 188 -16.86 -5.38 0.04
C LEU A 188 -16.38 -4.66 -1.25
N PRO A 189 -15.24 -3.97 -1.27
CA PRO A 189 -14.70 -3.40 -2.50
C PRO A 189 -14.45 -4.47 -3.57
N ILE A 190 -14.89 -4.23 -4.81
CA ILE A 190 -14.75 -5.16 -5.95
C ILE A 190 -14.09 -4.43 -7.12
N ILE A 191 -12.93 -4.94 -7.56
CA ILE A 191 -12.22 -4.48 -8.76
C ILE A 191 -12.28 -5.58 -9.82
N PHE A 192 -12.60 -5.21 -11.05
CA PHE A 192 -12.52 -6.13 -12.17
C PHE A 192 -11.16 -6.06 -12.88
N LEU A 193 -10.67 -7.21 -13.31
CA LEU A 193 -9.57 -7.33 -14.27
C LEU A 193 -10.12 -7.83 -15.60
N SER A 194 -9.73 -7.18 -16.69
CA SER A 194 -10.18 -7.56 -18.03
C SER A 194 -9.06 -7.50 -19.06
N ASN A 195 -9.09 -8.41 -20.03
CA ASN A 195 -8.28 -8.30 -21.25
C ASN A 195 -8.82 -7.24 -22.21
N ARG A 196 -10.07 -6.80 -22.01
CA ARG A 196 -10.78 -5.81 -22.83
C ARG A 196 -11.42 -4.73 -21.97
N THR A 197 -10.99 -3.49 -22.14
CA THR A 197 -11.51 -2.34 -21.39
C THR A 197 -12.31 -1.39 -22.29
N ASP A 198 -13.08 -1.95 -23.23
CA ASP A 198 -13.97 -1.15 -24.05
C ASP A 198 -15.20 -0.65 -23.28
N ALA A 199 -15.84 0.39 -23.81
CA ALA A 199 -16.94 1.09 -23.14
C ALA A 199 -18.12 0.16 -22.78
N ASN A 200 -18.32 -0.92 -23.53
CA ASN A 200 -19.40 -1.84 -23.25
C ASN A 200 -19.12 -2.65 -21.98
N VAL A 201 -17.92 -3.24 -21.86
CA VAL A 201 -17.48 -3.97 -20.66
C VAL A 201 -17.48 -3.04 -19.44
N SER A 202 -16.93 -1.84 -19.59
CA SER A 202 -16.90 -0.83 -18.53
C SER A 202 -18.30 -0.50 -17.99
N ASN A 203 -19.25 -0.21 -18.89
CA ASN A 203 -20.63 0.10 -18.48
C ASN A 203 -21.29 -1.10 -17.77
N GLN A 204 -21.03 -2.33 -18.20
CA GLN A 204 -21.61 -3.53 -17.58
C GLN A 204 -21.10 -3.75 -16.16
N VAL A 205 -19.78 -3.70 -15.94
CA VAL A 205 -19.21 -3.97 -14.61
C VAL A 205 -19.60 -2.89 -13.60
N PHE A 206 -19.64 -1.62 -14.01
CA PHE A 206 -20.08 -0.54 -13.13
C PHE A 206 -21.59 -0.61 -12.83
N ALA A 207 -22.42 -1.03 -13.80
CA ALA A 207 -23.85 -1.20 -13.58
C ALA A 207 -24.18 -2.27 -12.53
N VAL A 208 -23.32 -3.28 -12.36
CA VAL A 208 -23.48 -4.32 -11.32
C VAL A 208 -22.83 -3.95 -9.98
N GLY A 209 -22.24 -2.75 -9.88
CA GLY A 209 -21.69 -2.22 -8.64
C GLY A 209 -20.19 -2.53 -8.44
N ALA A 210 -19.41 -2.70 -9.51
CA ALA A 210 -17.95 -2.66 -9.40
C ALA A 210 -17.47 -1.29 -8.89
N ASP A 211 -16.38 -1.27 -8.13
CA ASP A 211 -15.72 -0.05 -7.69
C ASP A 211 -14.70 0.45 -8.74
N ASP A 212 -14.07 -0.48 -9.49
CA ASP A 212 -13.14 -0.15 -10.57
C ASP A 212 -13.00 -1.26 -11.63
N LEU A 213 -12.41 -0.93 -12.78
CA LEU A 213 -12.06 -1.84 -13.86
C LEU A 213 -10.63 -1.56 -14.35
N LEU A 214 -9.76 -2.57 -14.26
CA LEU A 214 -8.37 -2.49 -14.70
C LEU A 214 -8.08 -3.47 -15.84
N SER A 215 -7.10 -3.14 -16.68
CA SER A 215 -6.56 -4.09 -17.66
C SER A 215 -5.72 -5.16 -16.96
N LYS A 216 -5.86 -6.42 -17.38
CA LYS A 216 -4.98 -7.52 -16.95
C LYS A 216 -3.52 -7.19 -17.31
N PRO A 217 -2.55 -7.55 -16.45
CA PRO A 217 -1.14 -7.29 -16.72
C PRO A 217 -0.68 -8.10 -17.94
N THR A 218 -0.25 -7.41 -19.00
CA THR A 218 0.24 -8.08 -20.22
C THR A 218 1.59 -8.76 -19.98
N VAL A 219 1.78 -9.94 -20.57
CA VAL A 219 3.10 -10.56 -20.66
C VAL A 219 3.90 -9.83 -21.73
N GLU A 220 4.82 -8.94 -21.33
CA GLU A 220 5.92 -8.63 -22.23
C GLU A 220 6.74 -9.91 -22.40
N SER A 221 6.76 -10.42 -23.63
CA SER A 221 7.44 -11.64 -24.05
C SER A 221 8.91 -11.38 -24.32
#